data_AF-A0A0B2VBZ1-F1
#
_entry.id   AF-A0A0B2VBZ1-F1
#
_cell.length_a   1.000
_cell.length_b   1.000
_cell.length_c   1.000
_cell.angle_alpha   90.00
_cell.angle_beta   90.00
_cell.angle_gamma   90.00
#
_symmetry.space_group_name_H-M   'P 1'
#
loop_
_entity.id
_entity.type
_entity.pdbx_description
1 polymer ?
#
loop_
_entity_poly.entity_id
_entity_poly.type
_entity_poly.pdbx_seq_one_letter_code
_entity_poly.pdbx_strand_id
1 'polypeptide(L)'
;MWRNYEMRPFLEMFDIAVMNKQIHGVRVKDYFTNLASKEVDVEENNPSYRCAKGRIHIYPLTKALFLLNIGVWLLAIGIMFPWSILVFWIPLLYFLITIYALKQKSATCMWPAIIHSVMLLLIWASATIVLFSTALFSTQTFLDTFGQGHHEDFVVRLFIVLTIKIVMVLIGLFLVYQCYAFNLCRKYFDIAKNADVNLTQPEEATELQTMPDKTDKT
;
A
#
# COMPACT_ATOMS: atom_id res chain seq x y z
N MET A 1 -48.59 -7.85 -17.87
CA MET A 1 -48.43 -8.48 -16.54
C MET A 1 -47.33 -9.53 -16.74
N TRP A 2 -46.04 -9.32 -16.52
CA TRP A 2 -45.29 -8.55 -15.51
C TRP A 2 -44.18 -7.70 -16.14
N ARG A 3 -43.76 -6.70 -15.38
CA ARG A 3 -42.91 -5.56 -15.72
C ARG A 3 -41.43 -6.00 -15.70
N ASN A 4 -40.68 -5.65 -16.74
CA ASN A 4 -39.22 -5.68 -16.76
C ASN A 4 -38.69 -4.84 -15.58
N TYR A 5 -38.09 -5.48 -14.59
CA TYR A 5 -37.21 -4.81 -13.64
C TYR A 5 -35.79 -4.95 -14.17
N GLU A 6 -35.30 -3.89 -14.80
CA GLU A 6 -33.89 -3.69 -15.11
C GLU A 6 -33.08 -3.77 -13.82
N MET A 7 -32.32 -4.86 -13.66
CA MET A 7 -31.33 -4.98 -12.60
C MET A 7 -29.98 -4.45 -13.12
N ARG A 8 -29.94 -3.15 -13.42
CA ARG A 8 -28.74 -2.30 -13.51
C ARG A 8 -29.24 -0.88 -13.21
N PRO A 9 -28.94 -0.30 -12.03
CA PRO A 9 -27.63 0.29 -11.80
C PRO A 9 -27.27 0.44 -10.29
N PHE A 10 -26.53 -0.49 -9.69
CA PHE A 10 -25.93 -0.25 -8.36
C PHE A 10 -24.40 -0.10 -8.43
N LEU A 11 -23.73 -0.81 -9.35
CA LEU A 11 -22.30 -0.62 -9.61
C LEU A 11 -22.00 0.65 -10.41
N GLU A 12 -22.75 0.96 -11.47
CA GLU A 12 -22.50 2.18 -12.28
C GLU A 12 -22.84 3.48 -11.55
N MET A 13 -23.81 3.44 -10.62
CA MET A 13 -24.17 4.61 -9.82
C MET A 13 -23.12 4.91 -8.74
N PHE A 14 -22.47 3.87 -8.19
CA PHE A 14 -21.36 4.03 -7.24
C PHE A 14 -20.08 4.51 -7.95
N ASP A 15 -19.79 3.98 -9.14
CA ASP A 15 -18.61 4.37 -9.91
C ASP A 15 -18.66 5.84 -10.35
N ILE A 16 -19.78 6.35 -10.85
CA ILE A 16 -19.85 7.74 -11.35
C ILE A 16 -19.98 8.75 -10.20
N ALA A 17 -20.77 8.44 -9.17
CA ALA A 17 -21.01 9.36 -8.07
C ALA A 17 -19.80 9.51 -7.12
N VAL A 18 -19.02 8.44 -6.90
CA VAL A 18 -17.82 8.50 -6.07
C VAL A 18 -16.64 9.09 -6.85
N MET A 19 -16.47 8.76 -8.14
CA MET A 19 -15.35 9.30 -8.95
C MET A 19 -15.45 10.80 -9.22
N ASN A 20 -16.66 11.37 -9.21
CA ASN A 20 -16.87 12.81 -9.43
C ASN A 20 -16.97 13.62 -8.13
N LYS A 21 -16.91 12.96 -6.97
CA LYS A 21 -16.93 13.64 -5.68
C LYS A 21 -15.62 14.40 -5.48
N GLN A 22 -15.71 15.67 -5.10
CA GLN A 22 -14.55 16.47 -4.73
C GLN A 22 -14.31 16.33 -3.23
N ILE A 23 -13.09 15.93 -2.87
CA ILE A 23 -12.63 15.94 -1.48
C ILE A 23 -11.58 17.06 -1.42
N HIS A 24 -11.82 18.12 -0.64
CA HIS A 24 -10.96 19.30 -0.57
C HIS A 24 -10.59 19.92 -1.93
N GLY A 25 -11.56 20.03 -2.84
CA GLY A 25 -11.39 20.74 -4.13
C GLY A 25 -10.71 19.95 -5.26
N VAL A 26 -10.39 18.67 -5.06
CA VAL A 26 -9.81 17.81 -6.11
C VAL A 26 -10.72 16.61 -6.37
N ARG A 27 -10.91 16.23 -7.65
CA ARG A 27 -11.76 15.09 -8.04
C ARG A 27 -11.07 13.76 -7.73
N VAL A 28 -11.81 12.77 -7.25
CA VAL A 28 -11.31 11.42 -6.92
C VAL A 28 -10.53 10.77 -8.08
N LYS A 29 -10.94 10.98 -9.34
CA LYS A 29 -10.20 10.52 -10.53
C LYS A 29 -8.75 11.04 -10.59
N ASP A 30 -8.53 12.28 -10.17
CA ASP A 30 -7.21 12.93 -10.17
C ASP A 30 -6.31 12.35 -9.06
N TYR A 31 -6.88 11.68 -8.05
CA TYR A 31 -6.09 10.94 -7.04
C TYR A 31 -5.46 9.69 -7.67
N PHE A 32 -6.22 8.95 -8.48
CA PHE A 32 -5.73 7.72 -9.13
C PHE A 32 -4.75 7.99 -10.28
N THR A 33 -4.93 9.08 -11.03
CA THR A 33 -3.99 9.45 -12.11
C THR A 33 -2.67 9.98 -11.58
N ASN A 34 -2.68 10.72 -10.46
CA ASN A 34 -1.44 11.19 -9.81
C ASN A 34 -0.70 10.07 -9.05
N LEU A 35 -1.39 8.98 -8.69
CA LEU A 35 -0.75 7.73 -8.23
C LEU A 35 0.07 7.02 -9.33
N ALA A 36 -0.18 7.30 -10.61
CA ALA A 36 0.61 6.77 -11.72
C ALA A 36 1.74 7.71 -12.18
N SER A 37 1.78 8.96 -11.69
CA SER A 37 2.80 9.94 -12.08
C SER A 37 4.13 9.66 -11.37
N LYS A 38 5.23 9.88 -12.11
CA LYS A 38 6.62 9.60 -11.71
C LYS A 38 7.31 10.80 -11.04
N GLU A 39 6.66 11.96 -10.94
CA GLU A 39 7.27 13.21 -10.47
C GLU A 39 7.65 13.14 -8.97
N VAL A 40 8.87 13.60 -8.66
CA VAL A 40 9.47 13.64 -7.31
C VAL A 40 9.98 15.06 -7.09
N ASP A 41 9.31 15.82 -6.23
CA ASP A 41 9.58 17.28 -6.09
C ASP A 41 10.76 17.62 -5.18
N VAL A 42 11.20 16.71 -4.30
CA VAL A 42 12.22 17.00 -3.27
C VAL A 42 13.31 15.93 -3.33
N GLU A 43 14.54 16.33 -3.65
CA GLU A 43 15.74 15.50 -3.49
C GLU A 43 15.85 14.24 -4.38
N GLU A 44 15.53 14.36 -5.68
CA GLU A 44 15.56 13.25 -6.65
C GLU A 44 16.90 12.46 -6.70
N ASN A 45 18.03 13.10 -6.35
CA ASN A 45 19.38 12.54 -6.46
C ASN A 45 19.97 11.97 -5.16
N ASN A 46 19.24 11.96 -4.04
CA ASN A 46 19.78 11.41 -2.79
C ASN A 46 19.85 9.87 -2.84
N PRO A 47 21.05 9.25 -2.72
CA PRO A 47 21.20 7.79 -2.82
C PRO A 47 20.50 7.03 -1.69
N SER A 48 20.24 7.69 -0.55
CA SER A 48 19.61 7.08 0.64
C SER A 48 18.14 6.69 0.42
N TYR A 49 17.47 7.33 -0.55
CA TYR A 49 16.06 7.10 -0.89
C TYR A 49 15.88 6.41 -2.24
N ARG A 50 16.94 5.80 -2.78
CA ARG A 50 16.92 5.05 -4.03
C ARG A 50 17.10 3.56 -3.76
N CYS A 51 16.18 2.76 -4.29
CA CYS A 51 16.24 1.30 -4.28
C CYS A 51 16.75 0.75 -5.63
N ALA A 52 16.97 -0.57 -5.68
CA ALA A 52 17.40 -1.30 -6.88
C ALA A 52 18.65 -0.71 -7.55
N LYS A 53 19.76 -0.67 -6.78
CA LYS A 53 21.08 -0.21 -7.27
C LYS A 53 21.09 1.28 -7.68
N GLY A 54 20.33 2.12 -6.97
CA GLY A 54 20.29 3.56 -7.17
C GLY A 54 19.38 4.05 -8.30
N ARG A 55 18.52 3.18 -8.86
CA ARG A 55 17.74 3.48 -10.07
C ARG A 55 16.29 3.90 -9.81
N ILE A 56 15.67 3.44 -8.73
CA ILE A 56 14.25 3.69 -8.47
C ILE A 56 14.11 4.47 -7.18
N HIS A 57 13.52 5.66 -7.24
CA HIS A 57 13.22 6.44 -6.05
C HIS A 57 12.16 5.74 -5.18
N ILE A 58 12.23 5.90 -3.86
CA ILE A 58 11.36 5.20 -2.91
C ILE A 58 9.88 5.55 -3.11
N TYR A 59 9.57 6.80 -3.47
CA TYR A 59 8.20 7.28 -3.68
C TYR A 59 7.45 6.54 -4.80
N PRO A 60 7.95 6.47 -6.06
CA PRO A 60 7.29 5.70 -7.12
C PRO A 60 7.29 4.19 -6.84
N LEU A 61 8.33 3.65 -6.18
CA LEU A 61 8.34 2.25 -5.74
C LEU A 61 7.21 1.97 -4.75
N THR A 62 7.01 2.84 -3.77
CA THR A 62 5.94 2.72 -2.79
C THR A 62 4.56 2.78 -3.45
N LYS A 63 4.35 3.68 -4.42
CA LYS A 63 3.11 3.74 -5.20
C LYS A 63 2.87 2.41 -5.94
N ALA A 64 3.89 1.85 -6.58
CA ALA A 64 3.79 0.57 -7.30
C ALA A 64 3.48 -0.60 -6.35
N LEU A 65 4.16 -0.69 -5.21
CA LEU A 65 3.89 -1.71 -4.18
C LEU A 65 2.48 -1.60 -3.63
N PHE A 66 1.99 -0.38 -3.44
CA PHE A 66 0.63 -0.13 -2.99
C PHE A 66 -0.43 -0.55 -4.03
N LEU A 67 -0.19 -0.25 -5.31
CA LEU A 67 -1.05 -0.72 -6.41
C LEU A 67 -1.09 -2.25 -6.50
N LEU A 68 0.05 -2.92 -6.32
CA LEU A 68 0.10 -4.38 -6.25
C LEU A 68 -0.72 -4.90 -5.07
N ASN A 69 -0.63 -4.26 -3.90
CA ASN A 69 -1.42 -4.63 -2.72
C ASN A 69 -2.94 -4.50 -2.98
N ILE A 70 -3.38 -3.44 -3.67
CA ILE A 70 -4.78 -3.30 -4.12
C ILE A 70 -5.18 -4.50 -4.98
N GLY A 71 -4.36 -4.87 -5.97
CA GLY A 71 -4.62 -6.02 -6.83
C GLY A 71 -4.77 -7.34 -6.07
N VAL A 72 -3.87 -7.60 -5.11
CA VAL A 72 -3.92 -8.81 -4.26
C VAL A 72 -5.20 -8.86 -3.43
N TRP A 73 -5.61 -7.74 -2.83
CA TRP A 73 -6.86 -7.67 -2.07
C TRP A 73 -8.10 -7.88 -2.93
N LEU A 74 -8.13 -7.31 -4.14
CA LEU A 74 -9.24 -7.52 -5.07
C LEU A 74 -9.38 -9.00 -5.44
N LEU A 75 -8.25 -9.68 -5.69
CA LEU A 75 -8.23 -11.11 -5.95
C LEU A 75 -8.70 -11.92 -4.74
N ALA A 76 -8.25 -11.57 -3.53
CA ALA A 76 -8.69 -12.21 -2.29
C ALA A 76 -10.20 -12.03 -2.04
N ILE A 77 -10.74 -10.84 -2.26
CA ILE A 77 -12.18 -10.54 -2.16
C ILE A 77 -12.97 -11.39 -3.15
N GLY A 78 -12.47 -11.56 -4.38
CA GLY A 78 -13.10 -12.40 -5.40
C GLY A 78 -13.16 -13.88 -5.03
N ILE A 79 -12.06 -14.43 -4.50
CA ILE A 79 -11.99 -15.83 -4.06
C ILE A 79 -12.93 -16.09 -2.86
N MET A 80 -13.03 -15.13 -1.93
CA MET A 80 -13.86 -15.25 -0.72
C MET A 80 -15.34 -14.92 -0.93
N PHE A 81 -15.79 -14.69 -2.16
CA PHE A 81 -17.19 -14.42 -2.45
C PHE A 81 -18.06 -15.64 -2.08
N PRO A 82 -19.24 -15.48 -1.42
CA PRO A 82 -19.93 -14.22 -1.11
C PRO A 82 -19.60 -13.60 0.25
N TRP A 83 -18.87 -14.31 1.12
CA TRP A 83 -18.57 -13.88 2.49
C TRP A 83 -17.78 -12.56 2.55
N SER A 84 -17.03 -12.25 1.49
CA SER A 84 -16.26 -11.01 1.37
C SER A 84 -17.10 -9.73 1.42
N ILE A 85 -18.40 -9.77 1.11
CA ILE A 85 -19.31 -8.60 1.17
C ILE A 85 -19.32 -7.99 2.57
N LEU A 86 -19.28 -8.82 3.62
CA LEU A 86 -19.34 -8.35 5.01
C LEU A 86 -18.05 -7.65 5.47
N VAL A 87 -16.93 -7.93 4.80
CA VAL A 87 -15.58 -7.51 5.21
C VAL A 87 -14.98 -6.47 4.27
N PHE A 88 -15.58 -6.26 3.09
CA PHE A 88 -15.08 -5.38 2.02
C PHE A 88 -14.78 -3.93 2.46
N TRP A 89 -15.53 -3.40 3.43
CA TRP A 89 -15.35 -2.02 3.89
C TRP A 89 -14.01 -1.80 4.62
N ILE A 90 -13.42 -2.84 5.22
CA ILE A 90 -12.14 -2.75 5.95
C ILE A 90 -10.97 -2.42 4.99
N PRO A 91 -10.71 -3.22 3.92
CA PRO A 91 -9.65 -2.90 2.97
C PRO A 91 -9.96 -1.59 2.22
N LEU A 92 -11.22 -1.25 1.98
CA LEU A 92 -11.60 0.02 1.37
C LEU A 92 -11.12 1.23 2.21
N LEU A 93 -11.40 1.25 3.51
CA LEU A 93 -10.93 2.31 4.41
C LEU A 93 -9.40 2.38 4.47
N TYR A 94 -8.75 1.22 4.55
CA TYR A 94 -7.29 1.12 4.51
C TYR A 94 -6.70 1.78 3.25
N PHE A 95 -7.26 1.48 2.08
CA PHE A 95 -6.79 2.04 0.83
C PHE A 95 -7.01 3.55 0.75
N LEU A 96 -8.17 4.05 1.16
CA LEU A 96 -8.47 5.48 1.14
C LEU A 96 -7.49 6.30 1.99
N ILE A 97 -7.19 5.84 3.21
CA ILE A 97 -6.24 6.50 4.11
C ILE A 97 -4.83 6.50 3.50
N THR A 98 -4.42 5.39 2.90
CA THR A 98 -3.08 5.26 2.33
C THR A 98 -2.91 6.11 1.06
N ILE A 99 -3.94 6.18 0.21
CA ILE A 99 -3.99 7.09 -0.96
C ILE A 99 -3.88 8.54 -0.49
N TYR A 100 -4.64 8.91 0.54
CA TYR A 100 -4.60 10.24 1.11
C TYR A 100 -3.19 10.60 1.62
N ALA A 101 -2.53 9.68 2.33
CA ALA A 101 -1.18 9.85 2.83
C ALA A 101 -0.16 10.10 1.70
N LEU A 102 -0.24 9.31 0.62
CA LEU A 102 0.66 9.41 -0.53
C LEU A 102 0.47 10.72 -1.31
N LYS A 103 -0.74 11.27 -1.35
CA LYS A 103 -1.03 12.55 -2.01
C LYS A 103 -0.58 13.74 -1.16
N GLN A 104 -0.92 13.75 0.13
CA GLN A 104 -0.54 14.86 1.01
C GLN A 104 0.94 14.84 1.40
N LYS A 105 1.69 13.78 1.01
CA LYS A 105 3.08 13.54 1.43
C LYS A 105 3.23 13.65 2.95
N SER A 106 2.24 13.14 3.68
CA SER A 106 2.17 13.25 5.14
C SER A 106 2.75 12.00 5.79
N ALA A 107 3.83 12.15 6.55
CA ALA A 107 4.46 11.06 7.30
C ALA A 107 3.50 10.43 8.32
N THR A 108 2.66 11.25 8.99
CA THR A 108 1.73 10.78 10.02
C THR A 108 0.64 9.88 9.45
N CYS A 109 0.13 10.21 8.25
CA CYS A 109 -0.92 9.43 7.59
C CYS A 109 -0.40 8.10 7.01
N MET A 110 0.91 7.87 7.01
CA MET A 110 1.51 6.63 6.51
C MET A 110 1.56 5.51 7.55
N TRP A 111 1.36 5.82 8.84
CA TRP A 111 1.36 4.84 9.93
C TRP A 111 0.37 3.68 9.74
N PRO A 112 -0.89 3.91 9.34
CA PRO A 112 -1.84 2.82 9.07
C PRO A 112 -1.33 1.82 8.03
N ALA A 113 -0.64 2.29 6.99
CA ALA A 113 -0.02 1.43 5.97
C ALA A 113 1.09 0.54 6.54
N ILE A 114 1.92 1.12 7.41
CA ILE A 114 3.01 0.40 8.09
C ILE A 114 2.44 -0.62 9.08
N ILE A 115 1.50 -0.21 9.94
CA ILE A 115 0.86 -1.08 10.94
C ILE A 115 0.21 -2.27 10.24
N HIS A 116 -0.55 -2.03 9.18
CA HIS A 116 -1.17 -3.10 8.39
C HIS A 116 -0.12 -4.07 7.82
N SER A 117 0.99 -3.55 7.29
CA SER A 117 2.07 -4.38 6.73
C SER A 117 2.75 -5.23 7.80
N VAL A 118 2.99 -4.68 9.00
CA VAL A 118 3.53 -5.41 10.14
C VAL A 118 2.56 -6.49 10.61
N MET A 119 1.26 -6.19 10.68
CA MET A 119 0.24 -7.17 11.03
C MET A 119 0.19 -8.34 10.05
N LEU A 120 0.22 -8.05 8.73
CA LEU A 120 0.30 -9.09 7.71
C LEU A 120 1.57 -9.93 7.83
N LEU A 121 2.71 -9.32 8.13
CA LEU A 121 3.97 -10.03 8.34
C LEU A 121 3.88 -10.98 9.54
N LEU A 122 3.27 -10.56 10.65
CA LEU A 122 3.08 -11.39 11.83
C LEU A 122 2.14 -12.57 11.58
N ILE A 123 1.02 -12.32 10.88
CA ILE A 123 0.08 -13.37 10.46
C ILE A 123 0.76 -14.36 9.51
N TRP A 124 1.55 -13.85 8.56
CA TRP A 124 2.29 -14.70 7.63
C TRP A 124 3.36 -15.55 8.34
N ALA A 125 4.10 -14.94 9.26
CA ALA A 125 5.13 -15.62 10.04
C ALA A 125 4.51 -16.73 10.92
N SER A 126 3.40 -16.46 11.60
CA SER A 126 2.70 -17.47 12.41
C SER A 126 2.15 -18.61 11.55
N ALA A 127 1.50 -18.30 10.43
CA ALA A 127 1.03 -19.32 9.47
C ALA A 127 2.20 -20.16 8.94
N THR A 128 3.34 -19.53 8.64
CA THR A 128 4.55 -20.22 8.18
C THR A 128 5.10 -21.17 9.23
N ILE A 129 5.20 -20.75 10.49
CA ILE A 129 5.68 -21.61 11.59
C ILE A 129 4.77 -22.83 11.75
N VAL A 130 3.45 -22.63 11.74
CA VAL A 130 2.47 -23.72 11.85
C VAL A 130 2.65 -24.71 10.69
N LEU A 131 2.68 -24.23 9.45
CA LEU A 131 2.82 -25.07 8.25
C LEU A 131 4.18 -25.79 8.20
N PHE A 132 5.28 -25.15 8.59
CA PHE A 132 6.58 -25.81 8.69
C PHE A 132 6.59 -26.89 9.76
N SER A 133 5.97 -26.62 10.92
CA SER A 133 5.83 -27.61 12.00
C SER A 133 5.02 -28.81 11.51
N THR A 134 3.88 -28.58 10.85
CA THR A 134 3.07 -29.65 10.24
C THR A 134 3.89 -30.46 9.24
N ALA A 135 4.70 -29.82 8.39
CA ALA A 135 5.55 -30.53 7.43
C ALA A 135 6.62 -31.42 8.08
N LEU A 136 7.11 -31.05 9.28
CA LEU A 136 8.08 -31.84 10.04
C LEU A 136 7.44 -33.07 10.68
N PHE A 137 6.20 -32.95 11.20
CA PHE A 137 5.51 -34.07 11.85
C PHE A 137 4.79 -34.98 10.88
N SER A 138 4.17 -34.43 9.83
CA SER A 138 3.42 -35.19 8.84
C SER A 138 3.46 -34.50 7.47
N THR A 139 4.32 -35.00 6.60
CA THR A 139 4.40 -34.55 5.20
C THR A 139 3.07 -34.77 4.46
N GLN A 140 2.33 -35.84 4.80
CA GLN A 140 1.00 -36.10 4.22
C GLN A 140 0.01 -35.00 4.60
N THR A 141 -0.11 -34.67 5.88
CA THR A 141 -1.03 -33.63 6.35
C THR A 141 -0.68 -32.25 5.76
N PHE A 142 0.61 -31.97 5.61
CA PHE A 142 1.07 -30.77 4.91
C PHE A 142 0.60 -30.76 3.46
N LEU A 143 0.83 -31.84 2.69
CA LEU A 143 0.41 -31.92 1.30
C LEU A 143 -1.12 -31.88 1.13
N ASP A 144 -1.87 -32.52 2.03
CA ASP A 144 -3.33 -32.49 2.06
C ASP A 144 -3.85 -31.05 2.24
N THR A 145 -3.17 -30.25 3.07
CA THR A 145 -3.52 -28.82 3.27
C THR A 145 -3.46 -28.02 1.95
N PHE A 146 -2.60 -28.43 1.01
CA PHE A 146 -2.47 -27.83 -0.31
C PHE A 146 -3.16 -28.62 -1.43
N GLY A 147 -3.93 -29.66 -1.10
CA GLY A 147 -4.61 -30.54 -2.07
C GLY A 147 -3.66 -31.47 -2.86
N GLN A 148 -2.41 -31.61 -2.41
CA GLN A 148 -1.35 -32.36 -3.10
C GLN A 148 -1.09 -33.75 -2.49
N GLY A 149 -1.96 -34.22 -1.60
CA GLY A 149 -1.80 -35.53 -0.93
C GLY A 149 -1.94 -36.76 -1.82
N HIS A 150 -2.44 -36.58 -3.04
CA HIS A 150 -2.79 -37.65 -3.98
C HIS A 150 -1.58 -38.22 -4.75
N HIS A 151 -0.44 -37.55 -4.76
CA HIS A 151 0.77 -38.09 -5.37
C HIS A 151 1.30 -39.25 -4.55
N GLU A 152 1.63 -40.40 -5.12
CA GLU A 152 2.18 -41.54 -4.37
C GLU A 152 3.72 -41.52 -4.32
N ASP A 153 4.35 -40.96 -5.35
CA ASP A 153 5.80 -40.93 -5.49
C ASP A 153 6.48 -40.02 -4.47
N PHE A 154 7.39 -40.59 -3.69
CA PHE A 154 8.16 -39.86 -2.67
C PHE A 154 8.93 -38.66 -3.23
N VAL A 155 9.56 -38.82 -4.41
CA VAL A 155 10.36 -37.75 -5.04
C VAL A 155 9.47 -36.57 -5.45
N VAL A 156 8.29 -36.85 -6.00
CA VAL A 156 7.32 -35.82 -6.42
C VAL A 156 6.82 -35.05 -5.20
N ARG A 157 6.42 -35.77 -4.13
CA ARG A 157 6.02 -35.18 -2.85
C ARG A 157 7.10 -34.25 -2.29
N LEU A 158 8.36 -34.70 -2.27
CA LEU A 158 9.48 -33.91 -1.79
C LEU A 158 9.66 -32.61 -2.58
N PHE A 159 9.59 -32.69 -3.91
CA PHE A 159 9.72 -31.53 -4.79
C PHE A 159 8.59 -30.51 -4.58
N ILE A 160 7.35 -30.99 -4.41
CA ILE A 160 6.19 -30.14 -4.10
C ILE A 160 6.40 -29.42 -2.77
N VAL A 161 6.80 -30.14 -1.71
CA VAL A 161 7.05 -29.52 -0.40
C VAL A 161 8.16 -28.46 -0.47
N LEU A 162 9.26 -28.75 -1.16
CA LEU A 162 10.34 -27.79 -1.36
C LEU A 162 9.87 -26.54 -2.10
N THR A 163 9.09 -26.72 -3.17
CA THR A 163 8.53 -25.62 -3.97
C THR A 163 7.63 -24.73 -3.12
N ILE A 164 6.70 -25.32 -2.36
CA ILE A 164 5.80 -24.57 -1.46
C ILE A 164 6.61 -23.79 -0.43
N LYS A 165 7.61 -24.41 0.20
CA LYS A 165 8.49 -23.73 1.18
C LYS A 165 9.23 -22.54 0.57
N ILE A 166 9.76 -22.68 -0.65
CA ILE A 166 10.43 -21.59 -1.38
C ILE A 166 9.45 -20.44 -1.62
N VAL A 167 8.25 -20.74 -2.14
CA VAL A 167 7.20 -19.73 -2.36
C VAL A 167 6.84 -19.03 -1.05
N MET A 168 6.74 -19.78 0.06
CA MET A 168 6.41 -19.19 1.36
C MET A 168 7.47 -18.20 1.86
N VAL A 169 8.75 -18.55 1.69
CA VAL A 169 9.87 -17.68 2.04
C VAL A 169 9.90 -16.45 1.13
N LEU A 170 9.66 -16.60 -0.17
CA LEU A 170 9.61 -15.48 -1.12
C LEU A 170 8.51 -14.48 -0.77
N ILE A 171 7.31 -14.95 -0.41
CA ILE A 171 6.23 -14.08 0.05
C ILE A 171 6.63 -13.36 1.35
N GLY A 172 7.27 -14.06 2.29
CA GLY A 172 7.76 -13.44 3.53
C GLY A 172 8.78 -12.32 3.26
N LEU A 173 9.76 -12.57 2.39
CA LEU A 173 10.74 -11.56 1.99
C LEU A 173 10.08 -10.37 1.30
N PHE A 174 9.08 -10.62 0.46
CA PHE A 174 8.29 -9.57 -0.18
C PHE A 174 7.56 -8.69 0.86
N LEU A 175 6.92 -9.30 1.87
CA LEU A 175 6.24 -8.55 2.95
C LEU A 175 7.23 -7.71 3.78
N VAL A 176 8.41 -8.25 4.09
CA VAL A 176 9.48 -7.50 4.76
C VAL A 176 9.92 -6.31 3.90
N TYR A 177 10.14 -6.53 2.61
CA TYR A 177 10.54 -5.48 1.67
C TYR A 177 9.47 -4.38 1.56
N GLN A 178 8.20 -4.76 1.52
CA GLN A 178 7.08 -3.83 1.50
C GLN A 178 7.05 -2.96 2.77
N CYS A 179 7.21 -3.57 3.96
CA CYS A 179 7.28 -2.85 5.22
C CYS A 179 8.48 -1.87 5.26
N TYR A 180 9.64 -2.32 4.78
CA TYR A 180 10.82 -1.47 4.65
C TYR A 180 10.55 -0.27 3.74
N ALA A 181 9.96 -0.50 2.57
CA ALA A 181 9.68 0.54 1.60
C ALA A 181 8.70 1.60 2.15
N PHE A 182 7.65 1.17 2.84
CA PHE A 182 6.70 2.09 3.47
C PHE A 182 7.36 2.91 4.59
N ASN A 183 8.19 2.30 5.43
CA ASN A 183 8.88 3.03 6.49
C ASN A 183 9.91 4.03 5.93
N LEU A 184 10.62 3.68 4.86
CA LEU A 184 11.59 4.58 4.23
C LEU A 184 10.89 5.75 3.54
N CYS A 185 9.77 5.51 2.86
CA CYS A 185 8.94 6.56 2.28
C CYS A 185 8.37 7.52 3.35
N ARG A 186 7.97 6.99 4.51
CA ARG A 186 7.56 7.81 5.66
C ARG A 186 8.67 8.75 6.12
N LYS A 187 9.90 8.23 6.28
CA LYS A 187 11.07 9.04 6.66
C LYS A 187 11.38 10.12 5.62
N TYR A 188 11.26 9.78 4.34
CA TYR A 188 11.39 10.73 3.24
C TYR A 188 10.36 11.87 3.34
N PHE A 189 9.08 11.57 3.59
CA PHE A 189 8.06 12.60 3.79
C PHE A 189 8.32 13.51 5.00
N ASP A 190 8.81 12.92 6.09
CA ASP A 190 9.14 13.68 7.30
C ASP A 190 10.25 14.70 7.03
N ILE A 191 11.29 14.28 6.29
CA ILE A 191 12.43 15.13 5.94
C ILE A 191 12.06 16.17 4.89
N ALA A 192 11.32 15.79 3.84
CA ALA A 192 10.85 16.72 2.82
C ALA A 192 10.00 17.84 3.43
N LYS A 193 9.07 17.50 4.34
CA LYS A 193 8.27 18.49 5.05
C LYS A 193 9.10 19.44 5.92
N ASN A 194 10.11 18.92 6.61
CA ASN A 194 10.99 19.75 7.43
C ASN A 194 11.90 20.65 6.58
N ALA A 195 12.31 20.20 5.39
CA ALA A 195 13.06 21.01 4.42
C ALA A 195 12.21 22.16 3.87
N ASP A 196 10.95 21.90 3.51
CA ASP A 196 10.01 22.93 3.03
C ASP A 196 9.78 24.01 4.11
N VAL A 197 9.55 23.61 5.37
CA VAL A 197 9.37 24.55 6.50
C VAL A 197 10.61 25.44 6.72
N ASN A 198 11.81 24.87 6.60
CA ASN A 198 13.06 25.62 6.75
C ASN A 198 13.33 26.60 5.60
N LEU A 199 12.79 26.34 4.40
CA LEU A 199 12.87 27.26 3.26
C LEU A 199 11.89 28.43 3.36
N THR A 200 10.73 28.24 4.00
CA THR A 200 9.73 29.31 4.17
C THR A 200 10.10 30.30 5.28
N GLN A 201 10.84 29.86 6.31
CA GLN A 201 11.30 30.72 7.41
C GLN A 201 12.17 31.93 7.01
N PRO A 202 13.18 31.81 6.12
CA PRO A 202 13.97 32.96 5.69
C PRO A 202 13.15 33.94 4.83
N GLU A 203 12.14 33.47 4.10
CA GLU A 203 11.30 34.32 3.23
C GLU A 203 10.33 35.17 4.07
N GLU A 204 9.63 34.57 5.05
CA GLU A 204 8.77 35.32 5.99
C GLU A 204 9.57 36.33 6.84
N ALA A 205 10.78 35.96 7.27
CA ALA A 205 11.65 36.88 8.03
C ALA A 205 12.16 38.06 7.18
N THR A 206 12.32 37.86 5.86
CA THR A 206 12.75 38.91 4.93
C THR A 206 11.57 39.81 4.53
N GLU A 207 10.37 39.25 4.34
CA GLU A 207 9.17 40.04 4.05
C GLU A 207 8.75 40.93 5.24
N LEU A 208 8.84 40.44 6.48
CA LEU A 208 8.57 41.24 7.69
C LEU A 208 9.55 42.40 7.91
N GLN A 209 10.76 42.36 7.34
CA GLN A 209 11.72 43.48 7.41
C GLN A 209 11.48 44.57 6.35
N THR A 210 10.64 44.30 5.35
CA THR A 210 10.37 45.24 4.24
C THR A 210 9.12 46.11 4.43
N MET A 211 8.37 45.97 5.53
CA MET A 211 7.34 46.95 5.88
C MET A 211 8.02 48.21 6.46
N PRO A 212 8.07 49.34 5.73
CA PRO A 212 8.63 50.56 6.27
C PRO A 212 7.65 51.13 7.28
N ASP A 213 8.15 51.29 8.50
CA ASP A 213 7.56 52.11 9.56
C ASP A 213 7.16 53.48 8.98
N LYS A 214 5.85 53.64 8.77
CA LYS A 214 5.21 54.92 8.52
C LYS A 214 4.31 55.24 9.70
N THR A 215 4.93 55.52 10.84
CA THR A 215 4.26 56.28 11.89
C THR A 215 5.24 57.20 12.60
N ASP A 216 5.78 58.16 11.84
CA ASP A 216 6.11 59.45 12.43
C ASP A 216 5.95 60.55 11.38
N LYS A 217 4.96 61.42 11.61
CA LYS A 217 5.06 62.87 11.52
C LYS A 217 3.69 63.55 11.69
N THR A 218 3.58 64.13 12.88
CA THR A 218 3.10 65.50 13.17
C THR A 218 1.61 65.80 13.09
#